data_AF-A0A7K0PDG5-F1
#
_entry.id   AF-A0A7K0PDG5-F1
#
_cell.length_a   1.000
_cell.length_b   1.000
_cell.length_c   1.000
_cell.angle_alpha   90.00
_cell.angle_beta   90.00
_cell.angle_gamma   90.00
#
_symmetry.space_group_name_H-M   'P 1'
#
loop_
_entity.id
_entity.type
_entity.pdbx_description
1 polymer ?
#
loop_
_entity_poly.entity_id
_entity_poly.type
_entity_poly.pdbx_seq_one_letter_code
_entity_poly.pdbx_strand_id
1 'polypeptide(L)'
;RIRDKVAYATKAEHDFRRPDDFDPRPYGDRADWQMSETVGTARIRIAGRIAWQVQRAHGRQGTFEALDGTPLTGEAATSTEHARVAAAAAAPGGASGEGGSGAAAEAGPPADVVFVTDYGVERALLGWVMRIGEHAEILEPAALRDEYRSRVELVRDRHTGPFTPASGRRVEPVEDTGADGPPTRDGVIRPERFARLVTLASILIHAGRATERLEVQELLGRLNVSEAELRDDINVLNVVNFGGGSYVLYAEIAPDGWLDVDPEPYSDHFARPARLLPVEAKALVAAIDLIGDHFPDGTLGDVRRKVVDALGEDPLEHGLQVAHGGGDDRDLSRLISRAAHDRRLVELDYYKPNEDEFSHRTVEPYALINGREGWYVAAFDPARDDVRHFRLDRIRHAHVLDETFERRPEVDPAAEVAGWPRTGELPASRSARVWVSPDRARWERERRTIAEELQDGALVTEVAFAGADWLVREVLTEIGDLVVLEPGDARESVRRVAEGLLTR
;
A
#
# COMPACT_ATOMS: atom_id res chain seq x y z
N ARG A 1 -9.94 19.04 -13.83
CA ARG A 1 -10.95 18.09 -13.30
C ARG A 1 -12.35 18.62 -13.58
N ILE A 2 -13.28 17.75 -13.97
CA ILE A 2 -14.59 18.11 -14.56
C ILE A 2 -15.44 18.91 -13.56
N ARG A 3 -16.02 20.03 -14.00
CA ARG A 3 -16.78 20.99 -13.18
C ARG A 3 -18.30 20.80 -13.24
N ASP A 4 -18.76 20.03 -14.22
CA ASP A 4 -20.17 19.79 -14.49
C ASP A 4 -20.56 18.32 -14.35
N LYS A 5 -21.86 18.06 -14.32
CA LYS A 5 -22.42 16.71 -14.33
C LYS A 5 -21.89 15.99 -15.56
N VAL A 6 -21.12 14.92 -15.34
CA VAL A 6 -20.66 14.03 -16.42
C VAL A 6 -21.91 13.34 -16.97
N ALA A 7 -22.46 13.90 -18.03
CA ALA A 7 -23.48 13.24 -18.83
C ALA A 7 -22.77 12.52 -19.96
N TYR A 8 -23.04 11.23 -20.12
CA TYR A 8 -22.64 10.51 -21.32
C TYR A 8 -23.32 11.18 -22.52
N ALA A 9 -22.53 11.71 -23.45
CA ALA A 9 -23.06 12.24 -24.70
C ALA A 9 -23.78 11.13 -25.49
N THR A 10 -23.33 9.89 -25.36
CA THR A 10 -23.91 8.69 -25.97
C THR A 10 -23.67 7.46 -25.07
N LYS A 11 -24.55 6.44 -25.16
CA LYS A 11 -24.38 5.12 -24.50
C LYS A 11 -23.55 4.13 -25.32
N ALA A 12 -22.91 4.58 -26.39
CA ALA A 12 -22.32 3.69 -27.37
C ALA A 12 -20.81 3.55 -27.15
N GLU A 13 -20.34 2.33 -26.90
CA GLU A 13 -18.92 2.01 -26.66
C GLU A 13 -17.98 2.39 -27.82
N HIS A 14 -18.52 2.66 -29.02
CA HIS A 14 -17.74 2.94 -30.22
C HIS A 14 -17.22 4.38 -30.37
N ASP A 15 -17.66 5.31 -29.50
CA ASP A 15 -17.32 6.73 -29.62
C ASP A 15 -15.96 7.11 -29.00
N PHE A 16 -15.34 6.20 -28.24
CA PHE A 16 -14.04 6.41 -27.61
C PHE A 16 -12.98 5.52 -28.28
N ARG A 17 -12.68 5.80 -29.55
CA ARG A 17 -11.51 5.19 -30.19
C ARG A 17 -10.26 5.93 -29.73
N ARG A 18 -9.40 5.20 -29.03
CA ARG A 18 -8.04 5.63 -28.72
C ARG A 18 -7.33 5.99 -30.04
N PRO A 19 -6.69 7.15 -30.17
CA PRO A 19 -5.87 7.47 -31.33
C PRO A 19 -4.80 6.39 -31.55
N ASP A 20 -4.55 6.02 -32.80
CA ASP A 20 -3.60 4.95 -33.16
C ASP A 20 -2.17 5.25 -32.67
N ASP A 21 -1.85 6.54 -32.47
CA ASP A 21 -0.56 7.07 -32.01
C ASP A 21 -0.50 7.33 -30.49
N PHE A 22 -1.61 7.23 -29.77
CA PHE A 22 -1.63 7.46 -28.33
C PHE A 22 -1.24 6.19 -27.60
N ASP A 23 -0.17 6.20 -26.79
CA ASP A 23 0.19 5.11 -25.87
C ASP A 23 0.01 5.53 -24.40
N PRO A 24 -0.89 4.91 -23.62
CA PRO A 24 -1.06 5.19 -22.21
C PRO A 24 -0.02 4.48 -21.32
N ARG A 25 0.67 3.43 -21.82
CA ARG A 25 1.67 2.67 -21.03
C ARG A 25 2.76 3.57 -20.43
N PRO A 26 3.35 4.54 -21.17
CA PRO A 26 4.31 5.48 -20.63
C PRO A 26 3.78 6.39 -19.51
N TYR A 27 2.48 6.39 -19.21
CA TYR A 27 1.90 7.15 -18.10
C TYR A 27 1.73 6.29 -16.83
N GLY A 28 1.66 4.96 -16.97
CA GLY A 28 1.51 4.04 -15.83
C GLY A 28 2.75 4.00 -14.92
N ASP A 29 3.93 4.28 -15.48
CA ASP A 29 5.20 4.30 -14.76
C ASP A 29 5.65 5.70 -14.33
N ARG A 30 4.85 6.75 -14.54
CA ARG A 30 5.23 8.12 -14.19
C ARG A 30 5.02 8.41 -12.71
N ALA A 31 5.93 9.16 -12.12
CA ALA A 31 5.69 9.79 -10.83
C ALA A 31 4.66 10.92 -10.95
N ASP A 32 4.04 11.33 -9.83
CA ASP A 32 3.07 12.44 -9.81
C ASP A 32 3.63 13.73 -10.43
N TRP A 33 4.93 13.98 -10.28
CA TRP A 33 5.60 15.14 -10.87
C TRP A 33 5.87 15.02 -12.37
N GLN A 34 5.70 13.85 -12.98
CA GLN A 34 5.92 13.58 -14.41
C GLN A 34 4.61 13.54 -15.23
N MET A 35 3.46 13.74 -14.58
CA MET A 35 2.14 13.62 -15.21
C MET A 35 1.77 14.78 -16.17
N SER A 36 2.68 15.74 -16.37
CA SER A 36 2.55 16.85 -17.33
C SER A 36 3.71 16.84 -18.31
N GLU A 37 3.66 17.68 -19.34
CA GLU A 37 4.81 17.95 -20.21
C GLU A 37 6.03 18.34 -19.37
N THR A 38 7.20 17.78 -19.72
CA THR A 38 8.44 18.04 -19.00
C THR A 38 8.80 19.52 -19.09
N VAL A 39 8.93 20.15 -17.92
CA VAL A 39 9.32 21.56 -17.76
C VAL A 39 10.82 21.67 -17.44
N GLY A 40 11.39 20.66 -16.78
CA GLY A 40 12.83 20.60 -16.49
C GLY A 40 13.27 19.28 -15.89
N THR A 41 14.56 19.21 -15.56
CA THR A 41 15.19 18.06 -14.88
C THR A 41 15.74 18.54 -13.55
N ALA A 42 15.34 17.89 -12.47
CA ALA A 42 15.79 18.19 -11.12
C ALA A 42 16.94 17.26 -10.72
N ARG A 43 17.95 17.82 -10.04
CA ARG A 43 19.02 17.08 -9.36
C ARG A 43 18.81 17.23 -7.87
N ILE A 44 18.57 16.13 -7.17
CA ILE A 44 18.17 16.13 -5.77
C ILE A 44 19.14 15.24 -5.01
N ARG A 45 19.91 15.81 -4.07
CA ARG A 45 20.70 15.03 -3.13
C ARG A 45 19.75 14.27 -2.22
N ILE A 46 19.99 12.97 -2.05
CA ILE A 46 19.29 12.08 -1.12
C ILE A 46 20.32 11.55 -0.13
N ALA A 47 20.01 11.66 1.17
CA ALA A 47 20.87 11.14 2.22
C ALA A 47 21.05 9.62 2.05
N GLY A 48 22.29 9.13 2.14
CA GLY A 48 22.61 7.72 1.87
C GLY A 48 21.77 6.73 2.68
N ARG A 49 21.39 7.13 3.89
CA ARG A 49 20.55 6.33 4.80
C ARG A 49 19.16 5.98 4.27
N ILE A 50 18.60 6.81 3.38
CA ILE A 50 17.30 6.59 2.74
C ILE A 50 17.38 6.43 1.21
N ALA A 51 18.58 6.51 0.64
CA ALA A 51 18.81 6.38 -0.81
C ALA A 51 18.20 5.09 -1.38
N TRP A 52 18.35 3.97 -0.67
CA TRP A 52 17.75 2.68 -1.03
C TRP A 52 16.22 2.74 -1.16
N GLN A 53 15.55 3.52 -0.31
CA GLN A 53 14.10 3.64 -0.31
C GLN A 53 13.63 4.46 -1.50
N VAL A 54 14.33 5.56 -1.81
CA VAL A 54 14.05 6.39 -2.98
C VAL A 54 14.33 5.62 -4.27
N GLN A 55 15.40 4.83 -4.32
CA GLN A 55 15.69 3.97 -5.47
C GLN A 55 14.62 2.91 -5.68
N ARG A 56 14.18 2.23 -4.61
CA ARG A 56 13.11 1.23 -4.68
C ARG A 56 11.80 1.83 -5.19
N ALA A 57 11.44 3.02 -4.69
CA ALA A 57 10.18 3.67 -5.02
C ALA A 57 10.20 4.38 -6.38
N HIS A 58 11.34 4.98 -6.75
CA HIS A 58 11.44 5.94 -7.84
C HIS A 58 12.55 5.65 -8.87
N GLY A 59 13.19 4.47 -8.81
CA GLY A 59 14.29 4.11 -9.71
C GLY A 59 13.90 3.91 -11.17
N ARG A 60 12.60 3.83 -11.48
CA ARG A 60 12.10 3.85 -12.87
C ARG A 60 11.84 5.27 -13.38
N GLN A 61 11.72 6.23 -12.47
CA GLN A 61 11.32 7.61 -12.75
C GLN A 61 12.50 8.57 -12.78
N GLY A 62 13.73 8.05 -12.65
CA GLY A 62 14.96 8.84 -12.71
C GLY A 62 16.20 7.97 -12.63
N THR A 63 17.36 8.63 -12.62
CA THR A 63 18.66 7.97 -12.48
C THR A 63 19.34 8.38 -11.17
N PHE A 64 20.31 7.57 -10.75
CA PHE A 64 21.12 7.86 -9.57
C PHE A 64 22.56 8.11 -9.98
N GLU A 65 23.17 9.11 -9.36
CA GLU A 65 24.57 9.49 -9.55
C GLU A 65 25.25 9.65 -8.18
N ALA A 66 26.56 9.47 -8.12
CA ALA A 66 27.36 9.93 -7.01
C ALA A 66 27.41 11.47 -7.00
N LEU A 67 27.82 12.08 -5.88
CA LEU A 67 27.92 13.55 -5.77
C LEU A 67 28.88 14.18 -6.79
N ASP A 68 29.84 13.43 -7.32
CA ASP A 68 30.76 13.87 -8.37
C ASP A 68 30.18 13.75 -9.81
N GLY A 69 28.92 13.30 -9.93
CA GLY A 69 28.23 13.12 -11.20
C GLY A 69 28.44 11.75 -11.85
N THR A 70 29.15 10.82 -11.19
CA THR A 70 29.34 9.46 -11.71
C THR A 70 28.01 8.69 -11.69
N PRO A 71 27.51 8.15 -12.82
CA PRO A 71 26.28 7.35 -12.83
C PRO A 71 26.42 6.08 -11.96
N LEU A 72 25.42 5.82 -11.12
CA LEU A 72 25.32 4.60 -10.33
C LEU A 72 24.36 3.63 -11.04
N THR A 73 24.84 2.43 -11.37
CA THR A 73 24.04 1.40 -12.04
C THR A 73 23.83 0.19 -11.13
N GLY A 74 22.59 -0.33 -11.09
CA GLY A 74 22.23 -1.56 -10.38
C GLY A 74 22.47 -1.52 -8.86
N GLU A 75 22.79 -2.68 -8.29
CA GLU A 75 23.08 -2.87 -6.86
C GLU A 75 24.18 -1.92 -6.33
N ALA A 76 25.05 -1.36 -7.16
CA ALA A 76 26.11 -0.43 -6.75
C ALA A 76 25.61 0.84 -6.02
N ALA A 77 24.36 1.26 -6.24
CA ALA A 77 23.73 2.36 -5.51
C ALA A 77 23.33 2.00 -4.05
N THR A 78 23.29 0.70 -3.72
CA THR A 78 22.98 0.16 -2.37
C THR A 78 24.12 -0.68 -1.76
N SER A 79 25.09 -1.11 -2.59
CA SER A 79 26.11 -2.12 -2.29
C SER A 79 27.36 -1.60 -1.59
N THR A 80 27.27 -0.55 -0.77
CA THR A 80 28.30 -0.40 0.26
C THR A 80 28.06 -1.37 1.43
N GLU A 81 26.88 -2.02 1.52
CA GLU A 81 26.49 -2.84 2.68
C GLU A 81 26.13 -4.30 2.37
N HIS A 82 25.64 -4.64 1.16
CA HIS A 82 25.33 -6.03 0.76
C HIS A 82 26.52 -7.00 0.87
N ALA A 83 27.75 -6.53 0.63
CA ALA A 83 28.96 -7.35 0.79
C ALA A 83 29.34 -7.64 2.26
N ARG A 84 28.76 -6.92 3.24
CA ARG A 84 29.15 -7.01 4.66
C ARG A 84 28.23 -7.92 5.48
N VAL A 85 26.91 -7.87 5.27
CA VAL A 85 25.96 -8.77 5.96
C VAL A 85 26.19 -10.22 5.51
N ALA A 86 26.44 -10.43 4.22
CA ALA A 86 26.85 -11.74 3.70
C ALA A 86 28.19 -12.23 4.29
N ALA A 87 29.14 -11.34 4.61
CA ALA A 87 30.41 -11.70 5.23
C ALA A 87 30.29 -11.98 6.74
N ALA A 88 29.35 -11.32 7.44
CA ALA A 88 29.05 -11.59 8.84
C ALA A 88 28.30 -12.93 9.04
N ALA A 89 27.41 -13.28 8.11
CA ALA A 89 26.70 -14.57 8.10
C ALA A 89 27.59 -15.75 7.67
N ALA A 90 28.69 -15.51 6.96
CA ALA A 90 29.60 -16.54 6.46
C ALA A 90 30.73 -16.95 7.42
N ALA A 91 30.76 -16.44 8.66
CA ALA A 91 31.75 -16.88 9.65
C ALA A 91 31.39 -18.28 10.18
N PRO A 92 32.13 -19.35 9.86
CA PRO A 92 31.82 -20.68 10.37
C PRO A 92 32.28 -20.77 11.83
N GLY A 93 31.40 -21.26 12.69
CA GLY A 93 31.68 -21.54 14.09
C GLY A 93 32.87 -22.49 14.27
N GLY A 94 33.78 -22.14 15.17
CA GLY A 94 34.89 -22.99 15.58
C GLY A 94 35.71 -22.42 16.73
N ALA A 95 35.49 -23.01 17.92
CA ALA A 95 36.39 -23.11 19.07
C ALA A 95 36.62 -21.88 20.00
N SER A 96 35.97 -21.95 21.16
CA SER A 96 36.52 -21.73 22.52
C SER A 96 37.82 -20.90 22.67
N GLY A 97 37.70 -19.70 23.24
CA GLY A 97 38.81 -18.93 23.80
C GLY A 97 38.30 -17.63 24.44
N GLU A 98 38.61 -17.43 25.72
CA GLU A 98 38.18 -16.32 26.57
C GLU A 98 38.63 -14.93 26.09
N GLY A 99 37.80 -13.92 26.37
CA GLY A 99 38.25 -12.55 26.61
C GLY A 99 38.49 -11.65 25.39
N GLY A 100 37.45 -10.95 24.95
CA GLY A 100 37.60 -9.83 24.02
C GLY A 100 36.25 -9.23 23.64
N SER A 101 35.84 -8.19 24.36
CA SER A 101 34.79 -7.25 23.94
C SER A 101 35.21 -6.55 22.64
N GLY A 102 35.01 -7.22 21.50
CA GLY A 102 35.11 -6.63 20.18
C GLY A 102 33.86 -5.80 19.92
N ALA A 103 33.91 -4.52 20.29
CA ALA A 103 32.96 -3.53 19.81
C ALA A 103 32.94 -3.62 18.27
N ALA A 104 31.79 -3.98 17.70
CA ALA A 104 31.53 -3.79 16.29
C ALA A 104 31.83 -2.32 15.97
N ALA A 105 32.91 -2.07 15.24
CA ALA A 105 33.26 -0.73 14.83
C ALA A 105 32.10 -0.19 13.98
N GLU A 106 31.38 0.80 14.51
CA GLU A 106 30.33 1.52 13.80
C GLU A 106 30.91 2.06 12.49
N ALA A 107 30.56 1.42 11.37
CA ALA A 107 30.86 1.93 10.06
C ALA A 107 30.06 3.22 9.85
N GLY A 108 30.71 4.26 9.33
CA GLY A 108 30.08 5.55 9.06
C GLY A 108 28.86 5.42 8.12
N PRO A 109 27.97 6.43 8.12
CA PRO A 109 26.73 6.38 7.36
C PRO A 109 27.00 6.18 5.85
N PRO A 110 26.11 5.47 5.14
CA PRO A 110 26.22 5.31 3.69
C PRO A 110 26.31 6.67 3.00
N ALA A 111 27.09 6.73 1.91
CA ALA A 111 27.31 7.96 1.16
C ALA A 111 26.01 8.46 0.50
N ASP A 112 25.86 9.78 0.44
CA ASP A 112 24.74 10.42 -0.24
C ASP A 112 24.80 10.24 -1.75
N VAL A 113 23.63 10.23 -2.38
CA VAL A 113 23.47 10.07 -3.83
C VAL A 113 22.70 11.24 -4.41
N VAL A 114 22.80 11.46 -5.71
CA VAL A 114 21.98 12.43 -6.44
C VAL A 114 20.95 11.66 -7.25
N PHE A 115 19.67 11.89 -6.96
CA PHE A 115 18.56 11.45 -7.78
C PHE A 115 18.26 12.50 -8.85
N VAL A 116 18.30 12.09 -10.11
CA VAL A 116 18.05 12.96 -11.27
C VAL A 116 16.73 12.54 -11.90
N THR A 117 15.75 13.44 -11.95
CA THR A 117 14.40 13.14 -12.45
C THR A 117 13.82 14.31 -13.25
N ASP A 118 13.16 13.99 -14.35
CA ASP A 118 12.37 14.95 -15.11
C ASP A 118 11.08 15.29 -14.37
N TYR A 119 10.63 16.54 -14.46
CA TYR A 119 9.38 16.99 -13.87
C TYR A 119 8.61 17.93 -14.81
N GLY A 120 7.29 17.79 -14.80
CA GLY A 120 6.32 18.69 -15.43
C GLY A 120 5.35 19.34 -14.43
N VAL A 121 5.24 18.78 -13.21
CA VAL A 121 4.39 19.32 -12.14
C VAL A 121 5.27 19.67 -10.94
N GLU A 122 5.77 20.90 -10.93
CA GLU A 122 6.70 21.41 -9.93
C GLU A 122 6.22 21.21 -8.48
N ARG A 123 4.97 21.58 -8.19
CA ARG A 123 4.35 21.41 -6.87
C ARG A 123 4.43 19.97 -6.34
N ALA A 124 4.21 18.98 -7.22
CA ALA A 124 4.24 17.59 -6.80
C ALA A 124 5.66 17.14 -6.43
N LEU A 125 6.67 17.61 -7.17
CA LEU A 125 8.07 17.33 -6.86
C LEU A 125 8.48 18.02 -5.55
N LEU A 126 8.13 19.29 -5.37
CA LEU A 126 8.43 20.03 -4.14
C LEU A 126 7.77 19.41 -2.91
N GLY A 127 6.50 18.99 -3.03
CA GLY A 127 5.80 18.29 -1.95
C GLY A 127 6.45 16.95 -1.61
N TRP A 128 6.91 16.21 -2.63
CA TRP A 128 7.66 14.97 -2.41
C TRP A 128 8.99 15.20 -1.70
N VAL A 129 9.80 16.18 -2.13
CA VAL A 129 11.06 16.55 -1.47
C VAL A 129 10.82 17.00 -0.03
N MET A 130 9.82 17.87 0.20
CA MET A 130 9.52 18.40 1.53
C MET A 130 9.03 17.32 2.51
N ARG A 131 8.34 16.29 1.99
CA ARG A 131 7.92 15.11 2.77
C ARG A 131 9.10 14.26 3.23
N ILE A 132 10.15 14.14 2.40
CA ILE A 132 11.41 13.51 2.79
C ILE A 132 12.13 14.38 3.83
N GLY A 133 11.95 15.70 3.73
CA GLY A 133 12.40 16.66 4.72
C GLY A 133 13.91 16.77 4.71
N GLU A 134 14.53 16.52 5.85
CA GLU A 134 15.93 16.84 6.08
C GLU A 134 16.92 15.96 5.29
N HIS A 135 16.43 14.86 4.72
CA HIS A 135 17.19 13.88 3.96
C HIS A 135 17.19 14.12 2.44
N ALA A 136 16.55 15.20 1.96
CA ALA A 136 16.56 15.57 0.56
C ALA A 136 16.90 17.06 0.38
N GLU A 137 17.70 17.37 -0.62
CA GLU A 137 18.11 18.74 -0.94
C GLU A 137 18.10 18.94 -2.46
N ILE A 138 17.39 19.96 -2.94
CA ILE A 138 17.37 20.30 -4.37
C ILE A 138 18.66 21.02 -4.72
N LEU A 139 19.49 20.39 -5.55
CA LEU A 139 20.74 20.97 -6.03
C LEU A 139 20.51 21.85 -7.25
N GLU A 140 19.73 21.34 -8.21
CA GLU A 140 19.39 22.02 -9.47
C GLU A 140 17.95 21.70 -9.91
N PRO A 141 17.30 22.58 -10.70
CA PRO A 141 17.76 23.92 -11.07
C PRO A 141 17.62 24.92 -9.92
N ALA A 142 18.38 26.03 -9.97
CA ALA A 142 18.35 27.06 -8.93
C ALA A 142 16.94 27.63 -8.70
N ALA A 143 16.15 27.83 -9.76
CA ALA A 143 14.77 28.28 -9.66
C ALA A 143 13.89 27.34 -8.82
N LEU A 144 14.06 26.02 -8.98
CA LEU A 144 13.31 25.03 -8.21
C LEU A 144 13.72 25.02 -6.72
N ARG A 145 15.03 25.19 -6.46
CA ARG A 145 15.55 25.33 -5.09
C ARG A 145 15.04 26.61 -4.41
N ASP A 146 14.98 27.71 -5.14
CA ASP A 146 14.49 29.00 -4.64
C ASP A 146 12.99 28.92 -4.34
N GLU A 147 12.19 28.30 -5.21
CA GLU A 147 10.79 28.02 -4.94
C GLU A 147 10.62 27.10 -3.72
N TYR A 148 11.40 26.02 -3.61
CA TYR A 148 11.37 25.15 -2.43
C TYR A 148 11.60 25.95 -1.14
N ARG A 149 12.63 26.80 -1.11
CA ARG A 149 12.93 27.66 0.04
C ARG A 149 11.75 28.60 0.34
N SER A 150 11.17 29.25 -0.67
CA SER A 150 9.99 30.11 -0.51
C SER A 150 8.79 29.35 0.08
N ARG A 151 8.59 28.09 -0.31
CA ARG A 151 7.53 27.24 0.24
C ARG A 151 7.79 26.84 1.69
N VAL A 152 9.03 26.52 2.05
CA VAL A 152 9.39 26.24 3.46
C VAL A 152 9.20 27.50 4.32
N GLU A 153 9.58 28.68 3.82
CA GLU A 153 9.32 29.97 4.49
C GLU A 153 7.83 30.21 4.68
N LEU A 154 7.01 29.94 3.66
CA LEU A 154 5.55 30.04 3.76
C LEU A 154 4.98 29.11 4.84
N VAL A 155 5.46 27.86 4.91
CA VAL A 155 5.05 26.91 5.97
C VAL A 155 5.43 27.47 7.34
N ARG A 156 6.69 27.88 7.54
CA ARG A 156 7.16 28.46 8.79
C ARG A 156 6.30 29.66 9.19
N ASP A 157 6.09 30.60 8.29
CA ASP A 157 5.40 31.86 8.57
C ASP A 157 3.93 31.63 8.93
N ARG A 158 3.24 30.71 8.23
CA ARG A 158 1.85 30.34 8.56
C ARG A 158 1.72 29.65 9.92
N HIS A 159 2.78 28.99 10.39
CA HIS A 159 2.82 28.32 11.70
C HIS A 159 3.48 29.18 12.79
N THR A 160 3.98 30.36 12.45
CA THR A 160 4.59 31.31 13.39
C THR A 160 3.57 32.32 13.85
N GLY A 161 3.41 32.47 15.17
CA GLY A 161 2.43 33.38 15.74
C GLY A 161 0.97 32.98 15.46
N PRO A 162 0.01 33.89 15.68
CA PRO A 162 -1.41 33.61 15.49
C PRO A 162 -1.77 33.53 14.00
N PHE A 163 -2.43 32.45 13.61
CA PHE A 163 -3.06 32.32 12.30
C PHE A 163 -4.57 32.33 12.48
N THR A 164 -5.23 33.33 11.90
CA THR A 164 -6.70 33.50 12.03
C THR A 164 -7.34 33.22 10.67
N PRO A 165 -8.02 32.07 10.51
CA PRO A 165 -8.81 31.80 9.30
C PRO A 165 -9.93 32.82 9.12
N ALA A 166 -10.40 32.99 7.89
CA ALA A 166 -11.64 33.72 7.64
C ALA A 166 -12.81 33.08 8.41
N SER A 167 -13.85 33.85 8.72
CA SER A 167 -15.05 33.29 9.34
C SER A 167 -15.73 32.31 8.38
N GLY A 168 -16.22 31.20 8.92
CA GLY A 168 -16.84 30.14 8.14
C GLY A 168 -18.14 29.63 8.72
N ARG A 169 -18.84 28.83 7.92
CA ARG A 169 -20.00 28.06 8.36
C ARG A 169 -19.52 26.67 8.75
N ARG A 170 -19.88 26.24 9.96
CA ARG A 170 -19.70 24.84 10.37
C ARG A 170 -20.59 23.95 9.51
N VAL A 171 -19.99 22.92 8.94
CA VAL A 171 -20.70 21.86 8.23
C VAL A 171 -21.03 20.81 9.27
N GLU A 172 -22.32 20.61 9.56
CA GLU A 172 -22.70 19.46 10.37
C GLU A 172 -22.41 18.19 9.56
N PRO A 173 -21.85 17.14 10.18
CA PRO A 173 -21.70 15.86 9.52
C PRO A 173 -23.07 15.46 8.97
N VAL A 174 -23.14 15.16 7.67
CA VAL A 174 -24.32 14.49 7.15
C VAL A 174 -24.27 13.09 7.75
N GLU A 175 -24.97 12.88 8.87
CA GLU A 175 -25.38 11.55 9.27
C GLU A 175 -26.20 11.01 8.12
N ASP A 176 -25.68 10.00 7.43
CA ASP A 176 -26.44 9.22 6.48
C ASP A 176 -27.53 8.50 7.29
N THR A 177 -28.68 9.15 7.49
CA THR A 177 -29.81 8.64 8.28
C THR A 177 -30.56 7.52 7.55
N GLY A 178 -29.81 6.58 6.97
CA GLY A 178 -30.27 5.57 6.03
C GLY A 178 -29.78 4.15 6.29
N ALA A 179 -29.34 3.81 7.51
CA ALA A 179 -29.34 2.45 8.07
C ALA A 179 -28.79 2.50 9.50
N ASP A 180 -29.49 1.86 10.46
CA ASP A 180 -28.93 1.61 11.80
C ASP A 180 -27.67 0.73 11.67
N GLY A 181 -26.50 1.35 11.87
CA GLY A 181 -25.21 0.69 11.94
C GLY A 181 -24.09 1.50 11.27
N PRO A 182 -22.86 1.51 11.81
CA PRO A 182 -21.73 2.11 11.11
C PRO A 182 -21.61 1.47 9.73
N PRO A 183 -21.28 2.24 8.67
CA PRO A 183 -21.22 1.70 7.31
C PRO A 183 -20.08 0.68 7.24
N THR A 184 -20.39 -0.60 7.42
CA THR A 184 -19.51 -1.67 6.98
C THR A 184 -19.48 -1.59 5.47
N ARG A 185 -18.41 -0.99 4.94
CA ARG A 185 -18.03 -1.09 3.53
C ARG A 185 -17.58 -2.52 3.23
N ASP A 186 -18.50 -3.47 3.38
CA ASP A 186 -18.33 -4.91 3.13
C ASP A 186 -18.48 -5.27 1.66
N GLY A 187 -18.68 -4.29 0.78
CA GLY A 187 -18.83 -4.51 -0.66
C GLY A 187 -17.57 -4.93 -1.41
N VAL A 188 -16.39 -4.96 -0.78
CA VAL A 188 -15.13 -5.39 -1.41
C VAL A 188 -14.69 -6.71 -0.80
N ILE A 189 -14.87 -7.80 -1.53
CA ILE A 189 -14.32 -9.12 -1.19
C ILE A 189 -12.78 -9.01 -1.24
N ARG A 190 -12.12 -9.15 -0.09
CA ARG A 190 -10.65 -9.07 0.06
C ARG A 190 -9.98 -10.23 -0.71
N PRO A 191 -8.76 -10.08 -1.26
CA PRO A 191 -8.07 -11.15 -1.98
C PRO A 191 -7.92 -12.46 -1.19
N GLU A 192 -7.73 -12.37 0.13
CA GLU A 192 -7.56 -13.51 1.03
C GLU A 192 -8.90 -14.20 1.29
N ARG A 193 -9.96 -13.40 1.51
CA ARG A 193 -11.34 -13.91 1.59
C ARG A 193 -11.76 -14.52 0.25
N PHE A 194 -11.33 -13.96 -0.87
CA PHE A 194 -11.56 -14.50 -2.20
C PHE A 194 -10.85 -15.83 -2.40
N ALA A 195 -9.55 -15.94 -2.06
CA ALA A 195 -8.81 -17.19 -2.10
C ALA A 195 -9.47 -18.26 -1.22
N ARG A 196 -9.88 -17.88 -0.01
CA ARG A 196 -10.62 -18.74 0.92
C ARG A 196 -11.97 -19.19 0.36
N LEU A 197 -12.75 -18.29 -0.22
CA LEU A 197 -14.02 -18.60 -0.88
C LEU A 197 -13.81 -19.55 -2.07
N VAL A 198 -12.75 -19.39 -2.85
CA VAL A 198 -12.39 -20.28 -3.96
C VAL A 198 -11.98 -21.68 -3.45
N THR A 199 -11.19 -21.74 -2.38
CA THR A 199 -10.82 -23.00 -1.72
C THR A 199 -12.04 -23.70 -1.14
N LEU A 200 -12.89 -22.97 -0.39
CA LEU A 200 -14.14 -23.48 0.17
C LEU A 200 -15.05 -23.98 -0.94
N ALA A 201 -15.32 -23.17 -1.97
CA ALA A 201 -16.13 -23.58 -3.12
C ALA A 201 -15.60 -24.87 -3.77
N SER A 202 -14.28 -25.01 -3.93
CA SER A 202 -13.67 -26.23 -4.49
C SER A 202 -13.90 -27.46 -3.60
N ILE A 203 -13.78 -27.31 -2.27
CA ILE A 203 -14.05 -28.37 -1.29
C ILE A 203 -15.54 -28.76 -1.35
N LEU A 204 -16.45 -27.79 -1.32
CA LEU A 204 -17.90 -28.02 -1.34
C LEU A 204 -18.35 -28.66 -2.66
N ILE A 205 -17.84 -28.19 -3.81
CA ILE A 205 -18.14 -28.78 -5.12
C ILE A 205 -17.66 -30.24 -5.18
N HIS A 206 -16.49 -30.55 -4.63
CA HIS A 206 -15.97 -31.91 -4.61
C HIS A 206 -16.84 -32.82 -3.73
N ALA A 207 -17.14 -32.38 -2.51
CA ALA A 207 -17.99 -33.12 -1.56
C ALA A 207 -19.40 -33.34 -2.10
N GLY A 208 -20.01 -32.29 -2.67
CA GLY A 208 -21.31 -32.38 -3.33
C GLY A 208 -21.32 -33.41 -4.47
N ARG A 209 -20.30 -33.41 -5.34
CA ARG A 209 -20.18 -34.41 -6.42
C ARG A 209 -20.01 -35.84 -5.91
N ALA A 210 -19.29 -36.00 -4.80
CA ALA A 210 -19.12 -37.29 -4.13
C ALA A 210 -20.35 -37.71 -3.29
N THR A 211 -21.33 -36.82 -3.12
CA THR A 211 -22.48 -36.99 -2.20
C THR A 211 -21.99 -37.26 -0.76
N GLU A 212 -20.92 -36.58 -0.37
CA GLU A 212 -20.29 -36.69 0.96
C GLU A 212 -20.66 -35.48 1.82
N ARG A 213 -21.02 -35.75 3.08
CA ARG A 213 -21.18 -34.69 4.09
C ARG A 213 -19.80 -34.35 4.64
N LEU A 214 -19.57 -33.08 4.94
CA LEU A 214 -18.29 -32.63 5.53
C LEU A 214 -18.47 -32.35 7.02
N GLU A 215 -17.51 -32.76 7.85
CA GLU A 215 -17.53 -32.40 9.26
C GLU A 215 -17.12 -30.93 9.42
N VAL A 216 -17.97 -30.12 10.06
CA VAL A 216 -17.72 -28.67 10.21
C VAL A 216 -16.41 -28.43 10.95
N GLN A 217 -16.12 -29.20 12.01
CA GLN A 217 -14.90 -29.04 12.80
C GLN A 217 -13.62 -29.30 11.99
N GLU A 218 -13.66 -30.26 11.07
CA GLU A 218 -12.53 -30.53 10.16
C GLU A 218 -12.31 -29.35 9.20
N LEU A 219 -13.40 -28.79 8.66
CA LEU A 219 -13.38 -27.61 7.79
C LEU A 219 -12.82 -26.37 8.49
N LEU A 220 -13.23 -26.11 9.74
CA LEU A 220 -12.72 -25.00 10.54
C LEU A 220 -11.21 -25.12 10.76
N GLY A 221 -10.72 -26.32 11.10
CA GLY A 221 -9.29 -26.59 11.26
C GLY A 221 -8.51 -26.48 9.94
N ARG A 222 -9.08 -26.98 8.84
CA ARG A 222 -8.42 -26.99 7.52
C ARG A 222 -8.33 -25.62 6.88
N LEU A 223 -9.35 -24.78 7.06
CA LEU A 223 -9.40 -23.41 6.51
C LEU A 223 -8.93 -22.35 7.51
N ASN A 224 -8.68 -22.74 8.76
CA ASN A 224 -8.28 -21.87 9.87
C ASN A 224 -9.23 -20.66 10.01
N VAL A 225 -10.53 -20.96 10.15
CA VAL A 225 -11.60 -19.96 10.30
C VAL A 225 -12.53 -20.28 11.46
N SER A 226 -13.22 -19.26 11.96
CA SER A 226 -14.30 -19.41 12.93
C SER A 226 -15.59 -19.94 12.28
N GLU A 227 -16.48 -20.50 13.10
CA GLU A 227 -17.80 -20.98 12.61
C GLU A 227 -18.64 -19.83 12.03
N ALA A 228 -18.52 -18.63 12.61
CA ALA A 228 -19.19 -17.42 12.10
C ALA A 228 -18.69 -17.06 10.69
N GLU A 229 -17.37 -17.05 10.48
CA GLU A 229 -16.79 -16.80 9.15
C GLU A 229 -17.14 -17.88 8.14
N LEU A 230 -17.14 -19.16 8.55
CA LEU A 230 -17.55 -20.26 7.67
C LEU A 230 -19.01 -20.10 7.24
N ARG A 231 -19.92 -19.74 8.16
CA ARG A 231 -21.32 -19.43 7.84
C ARG A 231 -21.45 -18.26 6.87
N ASP A 232 -20.72 -17.18 7.10
CA ASP A 232 -20.74 -16.02 6.21
C ASP A 232 -20.21 -16.35 4.82
N ASP A 233 -19.15 -17.15 4.73
CA ASP A 233 -18.59 -17.56 3.44
C ASP A 233 -19.51 -18.54 2.70
N ILE A 234 -20.19 -19.47 3.40
CA ILE A 234 -21.26 -20.32 2.84
C ILE A 234 -22.42 -19.45 2.32
N ASN A 235 -22.86 -18.45 3.10
CA ASN A 235 -23.92 -17.55 2.68
C ASN A 235 -23.56 -16.79 1.40
N VAL A 236 -22.30 -16.34 1.28
CA VAL A 236 -21.81 -15.71 0.05
C VAL A 236 -21.82 -16.71 -1.11
N LEU A 237 -21.34 -17.94 -0.92
CA LEU A 237 -21.32 -18.95 -1.98
C LEU A 237 -22.71 -19.34 -2.47
N ASN A 238 -23.69 -19.44 -1.56
CA ASN A 238 -25.08 -19.77 -1.87
C ASN A 238 -25.78 -18.70 -2.74
N VAL A 239 -25.30 -17.45 -2.74
CA VAL A 239 -25.85 -16.38 -3.58
C VAL A 239 -25.12 -16.19 -4.90
N VAL A 240 -23.99 -16.89 -5.12
CA VAL A 240 -23.26 -16.84 -6.39
C VAL A 240 -24.07 -17.56 -7.47
N ASN A 241 -24.42 -16.84 -8.53
CA ASN A 241 -25.12 -17.37 -9.68
C ASN A 241 -24.46 -16.94 -10.99
N PHE A 242 -24.63 -17.74 -12.04
CA PHE A 242 -24.06 -17.50 -13.37
C PHE A 242 -25.13 -17.05 -14.40
N GLY A 243 -26.22 -16.42 -13.93
CA GLY A 243 -27.37 -16.09 -14.76
C GLY A 243 -28.24 -17.32 -15.09
N GLY A 244 -29.46 -17.07 -15.56
CA GLY A 244 -30.42 -18.15 -15.89
C GLY A 244 -30.96 -18.93 -14.68
N GLY A 245 -30.76 -18.43 -13.46
CA GLY A 245 -31.23 -19.08 -12.23
C GLY A 245 -30.36 -20.25 -11.77
N SER A 246 -29.12 -20.36 -12.24
CA SER A 246 -28.17 -21.42 -11.87
C SER A 246 -27.21 -20.94 -10.78
N TYR A 247 -27.26 -21.58 -9.62
CA TYR A 247 -26.37 -21.34 -8.49
C TYR A 247 -25.13 -22.24 -8.56
N VAL A 248 -24.05 -21.84 -7.89
CA VAL A 248 -22.80 -22.63 -7.87
C VAL A 248 -22.97 -23.93 -7.08
N LEU A 249 -23.62 -23.83 -5.93
CA LEU A 249 -23.92 -24.88 -4.99
C LEU A 249 -24.91 -24.34 -3.96
N TYR A 250 -25.59 -25.24 -3.27
CA TYR A 250 -26.27 -24.93 -2.03
C TYR A 250 -25.60 -25.68 -0.89
N ALA A 251 -25.17 -24.98 0.15
CA ALA A 251 -24.60 -25.59 1.34
C ALA A 251 -25.27 -25.06 2.61
N GLU A 252 -25.54 -25.96 3.54
CA GLU A 252 -26.15 -25.66 4.84
C GLU A 252 -25.47 -26.45 5.95
N ILE A 253 -25.20 -25.79 7.08
CA ILE A 253 -24.69 -26.45 8.29
C ILE A 253 -25.87 -27.07 9.02
N ALA A 254 -25.94 -28.39 9.04
CA ALA A 254 -26.94 -29.13 9.76
C ALA A 254 -26.73 -29.06 11.29
N PRO A 255 -27.81 -29.23 12.08
CA PRO A 255 -27.73 -29.17 13.54
C PRO A 255 -26.83 -30.23 14.20
N ASP A 256 -26.47 -31.28 13.47
CA ASP A 256 -25.60 -32.37 13.93
C ASP A 256 -24.10 -32.08 13.74
N GLY A 257 -23.74 -30.87 13.31
CA GLY A 257 -22.35 -30.45 13.12
C GLY A 257 -21.73 -30.88 11.79
N TRP A 258 -22.57 -31.36 10.87
CA TRP A 258 -22.19 -31.72 9.51
C TRP A 258 -22.65 -30.66 8.53
N LEU A 259 -21.90 -30.49 7.45
CA LEU A 259 -22.24 -29.61 6.35
C LEU A 259 -22.84 -30.45 5.22
N ASP A 260 -24.09 -30.15 4.89
CA ASP A 260 -24.80 -30.71 3.76
C ASP A 260 -24.55 -29.81 2.55
N VAL A 261 -24.14 -30.42 1.44
CA VAL A 261 -23.86 -29.71 0.19
C VAL A 261 -24.64 -30.37 -0.93
N ASP A 262 -25.56 -29.61 -1.50
CA ASP A 262 -26.29 -29.98 -2.70
C ASP A 262 -25.65 -29.26 -3.90
N PRO A 263 -24.92 -29.98 -4.77
CA PRO A 263 -24.55 -29.43 -6.06
C PRO A 263 -25.81 -29.34 -6.91
N GLU A 264 -26.38 -28.14 -7.04
CA GLU A 264 -27.59 -27.92 -7.85
C GLU A 264 -27.48 -28.66 -9.21
N PRO A 265 -28.57 -29.30 -9.73
CA PRO A 265 -28.54 -30.49 -10.62
C PRO A 265 -27.92 -30.37 -12.03
N TYR A 266 -27.12 -29.34 -12.32
CA TYR A 266 -26.48 -29.11 -13.61
C TYR A 266 -24.95 -29.10 -13.50
N SER A 267 -24.40 -30.16 -12.89
CA SER A 267 -22.95 -30.47 -12.82
C SER A 267 -22.21 -30.45 -14.17
N ASP A 268 -22.93 -30.45 -15.29
CA ASP A 268 -22.39 -30.42 -16.65
C ASP A 268 -22.12 -29.00 -17.20
N HIS A 269 -22.60 -27.93 -16.56
CA HIS A 269 -22.29 -26.56 -16.99
C HIS A 269 -20.86 -26.15 -16.64
N PHE A 270 -20.30 -26.63 -15.52
CA PHE A 270 -18.88 -26.45 -15.17
C PHE A 270 -17.94 -27.39 -15.92
N ALA A 271 -18.46 -28.45 -16.57
CA ALA A 271 -17.70 -29.29 -17.50
C ALA A 271 -17.49 -28.61 -18.86
N ARG A 272 -18.21 -27.51 -19.13
CA ARG A 272 -18.04 -26.68 -20.33
C ARG A 272 -17.08 -25.53 -20.03
N PRO A 273 -16.27 -25.11 -21.01
CA PRO A 273 -15.38 -23.96 -20.84
C PRO A 273 -16.15 -22.73 -20.34
N ALA A 274 -15.61 -22.04 -19.33
CA ALA A 274 -16.19 -20.80 -18.82
C ALA A 274 -16.37 -19.82 -19.99
N ARG A 275 -17.59 -19.30 -20.15
CA ARG A 275 -17.89 -18.24 -21.13
C ARG A 275 -17.73 -16.90 -20.44
N LEU A 276 -16.50 -16.39 -20.44
CA LEU A 276 -16.23 -15.04 -19.98
C LEU A 276 -16.62 -14.05 -21.08
N LEU A 277 -17.31 -12.98 -20.69
CA LEU A 277 -17.40 -11.79 -21.55
C LEU A 277 -16.00 -11.19 -21.73
N PRO A 278 -15.71 -10.51 -22.85
CA PRO A 278 -14.41 -9.87 -23.06
C PRO A 278 -14.00 -8.94 -21.92
N VAL A 279 -14.95 -8.23 -21.30
CA VAL A 279 -14.68 -7.36 -20.14
C VAL A 279 -14.33 -8.15 -18.88
N GLU A 280 -14.93 -9.31 -18.66
CA GLU A 280 -14.66 -10.17 -17.49
C GLU A 280 -13.29 -10.85 -17.62
N ALA A 281 -12.95 -11.31 -18.83
CA ALA A 281 -11.63 -11.86 -19.12
C ALA A 281 -10.54 -10.79 -18.97
N LYS A 282 -10.78 -9.55 -19.44
CA LYS A 282 -9.89 -8.40 -19.21
C LYS A 282 -9.75 -8.09 -17.71
N ALA A 283 -10.85 -8.04 -16.96
CA ALA A 283 -10.82 -7.81 -15.52
C ALA A 283 -10.07 -8.92 -14.75
N LEU A 284 -10.23 -10.17 -15.17
CA LEU A 284 -9.52 -11.32 -14.58
C LEU A 284 -8.02 -11.25 -14.85
N VAL A 285 -7.59 -10.90 -16.08
CA VAL A 285 -6.17 -10.66 -16.39
C VAL A 285 -5.62 -9.53 -15.54
N ALA A 286 -6.34 -8.41 -15.40
CA ALA A 286 -5.91 -7.31 -14.51
C ALA A 286 -5.78 -7.73 -13.05
N ALA A 287 -6.73 -8.51 -12.53
CA ALA A 287 -6.69 -9.01 -11.16
C ALA A 287 -5.50 -9.96 -10.93
N ILE A 288 -5.23 -10.84 -11.90
CA ILE A 288 -4.06 -11.71 -11.86
C ILE A 288 -2.77 -10.89 -11.96
N ASP A 289 -2.70 -9.87 -12.80
CA ASP A 289 -1.49 -9.05 -12.95
C ASP A 289 -1.26 -8.13 -11.74
N LEU A 290 -2.34 -7.72 -11.04
CA LEU A 290 -2.25 -6.91 -9.83
C LEU A 290 -1.80 -7.73 -8.60
N ILE A 291 -2.28 -8.97 -8.45
CA ILE A 291 -2.16 -9.75 -7.21
C ILE A 291 -1.27 -10.99 -7.41
N GLY A 292 -1.17 -11.52 -8.63
CA GLY A 292 -0.49 -12.78 -8.97
C GLY A 292 0.95 -12.87 -8.50
N ASP A 293 1.65 -11.74 -8.47
CA ASP A 293 3.03 -11.66 -7.99
C ASP A 293 3.19 -11.87 -6.48
N HIS A 294 2.11 -11.79 -5.69
CA HIS A 294 2.14 -11.89 -4.23
C HIS A 294 1.86 -13.32 -3.72
N PHE A 295 1.52 -14.25 -4.62
CA PHE A 295 1.28 -15.65 -4.27
C PHE A 295 2.59 -16.48 -4.36
N PRO A 296 2.80 -17.47 -3.46
CA PRO A 296 4.06 -18.21 -3.35
C PRO A 296 4.54 -18.91 -4.63
N ASP A 297 3.61 -19.34 -5.49
CA ASP A 297 3.89 -20.32 -6.55
C ASP A 297 3.60 -19.84 -7.98
N GLY A 298 3.26 -18.56 -8.18
CA GLY A 298 2.90 -18.06 -9.53
C GLY A 298 1.73 -18.82 -10.18
N THR A 299 0.90 -19.47 -9.36
CA THR A 299 -0.20 -20.38 -9.72
C THR A 299 -1.23 -19.77 -10.67
N LEU A 300 -1.30 -18.44 -10.73
CA LEU A 300 -2.19 -17.72 -11.61
C LEU A 300 -1.60 -17.48 -13.02
N GLY A 301 -0.31 -17.75 -13.26
CA GLY A 301 0.33 -17.56 -14.57
C GLY A 301 -0.25 -18.44 -15.67
N ASP A 302 -0.56 -19.70 -15.34
CA ASP A 302 -1.22 -20.63 -16.26
C ASP A 302 -2.67 -20.23 -16.53
N VAL A 303 -3.35 -19.67 -15.52
CA VAL A 303 -4.71 -19.15 -15.66
C VAL A 303 -4.69 -17.91 -16.55
N ARG A 304 -3.76 -16.97 -16.31
CA ARG A 304 -3.54 -15.77 -17.13
C ARG A 304 -3.33 -16.16 -18.59
N ARG A 305 -2.38 -17.07 -18.86
CA ARG A 305 -2.07 -17.53 -20.22
C ARG A 305 -3.30 -18.11 -20.91
N LYS A 306 -4.05 -18.99 -20.24
CA LYS A 306 -5.29 -19.56 -20.80
C LYS A 306 -6.35 -18.49 -21.12
N VAL A 307 -6.48 -17.47 -20.28
CA VAL A 307 -7.45 -16.38 -20.48
C VAL A 307 -7.01 -15.46 -21.63
N VAL A 308 -5.71 -15.14 -21.73
CA VAL A 308 -5.13 -14.37 -22.85
C VAL A 308 -5.25 -15.15 -24.17
N ASP A 309 -4.92 -16.43 -24.18
CA ASP A 309 -5.06 -17.29 -25.36
C ASP A 309 -6.53 -17.37 -25.82
N ALA A 310 -7.48 -17.41 -24.86
CA ALA A 310 -8.91 -17.42 -25.16
C ALA A 310 -9.44 -16.06 -25.67
N LEU A 311 -8.82 -14.95 -25.27
CA LEU A 311 -9.09 -13.61 -25.79
C LEU A 311 -8.52 -13.42 -27.21
N GLY A 312 -7.47 -14.18 -27.57
CA GLY A 312 -6.76 -14.07 -28.85
C GLY A 312 -5.80 -12.88 -28.93
N GLU A 313 -5.81 -12.01 -27.93
CA GLU A 313 -4.97 -10.83 -27.78
C GLU A 313 -4.71 -10.57 -26.29
N ASP A 314 -3.53 -10.04 -25.93
CA ASP A 314 -3.26 -9.65 -24.54
C ASP A 314 -3.96 -8.31 -24.25
N PRO A 315 -4.86 -8.26 -23.24
CA PRO A 315 -5.49 -7.02 -22.79
C PRO A 315 -4.52 -5.89 -22.45
N LEU A 316 -3.33 -6.22 -21.94
CA LEU A 316 -2.31 -5.23 -21.60
C LEU A 316 -1.76 -4.52 -22.83
N GLU A 317 -1.74 -5.20 -23.98
CA GLU A 317 -1.32 -4.63 -25.26
C GLU A 317 -2.42 -3.74 -25.88
N HIS A 318 -3.69 -3.95 -25.49
CA HIS A 318 -4.87 -3.31 -26.09
C HIS A 318 -5.66 -2.39 -25.14
N GLY A 319 -5.02 -1.88 -24.09
CA GLY A 319 -5.54 -0.74 -23.30
C GLY A 319 -5.99 -1.04 -21.88
N LEU A 320 -5.86 -2.27 -21.39
CA LEU A 320 -5.93 -2.55 -19.95
C LEU A 320 -4.59 -2.15 -19.32
N GLN A 321 -4.61 -1.27 -18.33
CA GLN A 321 -3.41 -0.84 -17.61
C GLN A 321 -3.64 -1.07 -16.12
N VAL A 322 -2.73 -1.80 -15.49
CA VAL A 322 -2.72 -2.02 -14.04
C VAL A 322 -1.63 -1.13 -13.49
N ALA A 323 -2.00 -0.09 -12.73
CA ALA A 323 -1.04 0.74 -12.04
C ALA A 323 -0.39 -0.11 -10.93
N HIS A 324 0.87 -0.49 -11.10
CA HIS A 324 1.64 -1.16 -10.05
C HIS A 324 2.15 -0.09 -9.08
N GLY A 325 1.75 -0.16 -7.81
CA GLY A 325 2.43 0.61 -6.77
C GLY A 325 3.84 0.04 -6.57
N GLY A 326 4.88 0.84 -6.80
CA GLY A 326 6.28 0.55 -6.41
C GLY A 326 6.90 -0.70 -7.04
N GLY A 327 7.75 -0.53 -8.04
CA GLY A 327 8.24 -1.59 -8.93
C GLY A 327 9.07 -2.74 -8.32
N ASP A 328 9.53 -2.63 -7.07
CA ASP A 328 10.53 -3.52 -6.46
C ASP A 328 10.02 -4.30 -5.23
N ASP A 329 8.74 -4.14 -4.87
CA ASP A 329 8.13 -4.89 -3.76
C ASP A 329 7.84 -6.36 -4.10
N ARG A 330 7.99 -6.78 -5.37
CA ARG A 330 7.61 -8.14 -5.83
C ARG A 330 8.50 -9.25 -5.28
N ASP A 331 9.82 -9.06 -5.28
CA ASP A 331 10.72 -10.13 -4.83
C ASP A 331 10.68 -10.28 -3.32
N LEU A 332 10.58 -9.15 -2.62
CA LEU A 332 10.36 -9.12 -1.19
C LEU A 332 8.99 -9.70 -0.80
N SER A 333 7.91 -9.36 -1.54
CA SER A 333 6.59 -9.95 -1.29
C SER A 333 6.60 -11.46 -1.50
N ARG A 334 7.20 -11.97 -2.58
CA ARG A 334 7.37 -13.41 -2.80
C ARG A 334 8.21 -14.09 -1.73
N LEU A 335 9.27 -13.44 -1.24
CA LEU A 335 10.11 -13.95 -0.16
C LEU A 335 9.29 -14.09 1.12
N ILE A 336 8.55 -13.04 1.51
CA ILE A 336 7.72 -13.05 2.71
C ILE A 336 6.56 -14.05 2.59
N SER A 337 5.87 -14.10 1.44
CA SER A 337 4.79 -15.06 1.19
C SER A 337 5.27 -16.50 1.29
N ARG A 338 6.47 -16.81 0.76
CA ARG A 338 7.07 -18.15 0.89
C ARG A 338 7.45 -18.45 2.34
N ALA A 339 8.09 -17.52 3.05
CA ALA A 339 8.42 -17.70 4.46
C ALA A 339 7.17 -17.94 5.32
N ALA A 340 6.06 -17.23 5.05
CA ALA A 340 4.79 -17.42 5.73
C ALA A 340 4.12 -18.78 5.40
N HIS A 341 4.29 -19.29 4.18
CA HIS A 341 3.81 -20.60 3.75
C HIS A 341 4.61 -21.73 4.42
N ASP A 342 5.94 -21.63 4.37
CA ASP A 342 6.90 -22.59 4.90
C ASP A 342 7.05 -22.50 6.43
N ARG A 343 6.40 -21.51 7.06
CA ARG A 343 6.43 -21.23 8.50
C ARG A 343 7.85 -20.98 9.02
N ARG A 344 8.65 -20.26 8.25
CA ARG A 344 10.02 -19.87 8.61
C ARG A 344 10.05 -18.48 9.22
N LEU A 345 10.91 -18.30 10.22
CA LEU A 345 11.15 -16.98 10.82
C LEU A 345 11.82 -16.06 9.78
N VAL A 346 11.60 -14.75 9.89
CA VAL A 346 12.22 -13.76 9.02
C VAL A 346 12.87 -12.67 9.87
N GLU A 347 14.14 -12.40 9.58
CA GLU A 347 14.83 -11.22 10.09
C GLU A 347 14.59 -10.03 9.17
N LEU A 348 14.22 -8.90 9.75
CA LEU A 348 13.86 -7.66 9.06
C LEU A 348 14.74 -6.50 9.56
N ASP A 349 15.33 -5.79 8.61
CA ASP A 349 15.86 -4.45 8.84
C ASP A 349 14.79 -3.43 8.50
N TYR A 350 14.02 -3.00 9.50
CA TYR A 350 12.87 -2.13 9.31
C TYR A 350 13.21 -0.68 9.58
N TYR A 351 13.05 0.19 8.59
CA TYR A 351 13.22 1.62 8.75
C TYR A 351 11.99 2.25 9.39
N LYS A 352 12.20 3.06 10.42
CA LYS A 352 11.18 3.87 11.08
C LYS A 352 11.38 5.32 10.69
N PRO A 353 10.62 5.85 9.71
CA PRO A 353 10.82 7.22 9.25
C PRO A 353 10.66 8.26 10.35
N ASN A 354 9.75 8.07 11.31
CA ASN A 354 9.48 9.07 12.37
C ASN A 354 10.64 9.19 13.38
N GLU A 355 11.30 8.08 13.70
CA GLU A 355 12.44 8.05 14.63
C GLU A 355 13.77 8.24 13.89
N ASP A 356 13.74 8.17 12.56
CA ASP A 356 14.92 8.09 11.70
C ASP A 356 15.92 7.01 12.20
N GLU A 357 15.39 5.83 12.46
CA GLU A 357 16.13 4.68 13.01
C GLU A 357 15.80 3.39 12.26
N PHE A 358 16.77 2.47 12.23
CA PHE A 358 16.55 1.11 11.79
C PHE A 358 16.33 0.23 13.02
N SER A 359 15.26 -0.58 12.98
CA SER A 359 15.07 -1.64 13.96
C SER A 359 15.30 -2.99 13.30
N HIS A 360 16.23 -3.76 13.84
CA HIS A 360 16.42 -5.17 13.49
C HIS A 360 15.43 -6.02 14.29
N ARG A 361 14.67 -6.88 13.61
CA ARG A 361 13.63 -7.72 14.24
C ARG A 361 13.59 -9.10 13.63
N THR A 362 13.46 -10.12 14.47
CA THR A 362 13.08 -11.46 14.03
C THR A 362 11.58 -11.61 14.23
N VAL A 363 10.84 -11.95 13.18
CA VAL A 363 9.38 -12.03 13.21
C VAL A 363 8.87 -13.34 12.63
N GLU A 364 7.68 -13.75 13.05
CA GLU A 364 6.94 -14.87 12.49
C GLU A 364 5.96 -14.31 11.44
N PRO A 365 6.20 -14.42 10.12
CA PRO A 365 5.31 -13.84 9.11
C PRO A 365 4.03 -14.67 8.90
N TYR A 366 2.86 -14.06 9.04
CA TYR A 366 1.57 -14.76 8.88
C TYR A 366 0.92 -14.52 7.52
N ALA A 367 0.93 -13.27 7.04
CA ALA A 367 0.29 -12.87 5.80
C ALA A 367 0.87 -11.57 5.22
N LEU A 368 0.71 -11.40 3.91
CA LEU A 368 0.80 -10.10 3.24
C LEU A 368 -0.59 -9.52 3.05
N ILE A 369 -0.74 -8.24 3.34
CA ILE A 369 -2.02 -7.54 3.34
C ILE A 369 -1.87 -6.23 2.59
N ASN A 370 -2.77 -5.96 1.66
CA ASN A 370 -2.81 -4.68 0.96
C ASN A 370 -3.66 -3.68 1.75
N GLY A 371 -3.00 -2.63 2.27
CA GLY A 371 -3.64 -1.51 2.97
C GLY A 371 -3.75 -0.26 2.09
N ARG A 372 -4.29 0.83 2.65
CA ARG A 372 -4.49 2.10 1.91
C ARG A 372 -3.18 2.70 1.37
N GLU A 373 -2.08 2.49 2.09
CA GLU A 373 -0.78 3.11 1.80
C GLU A 373 0.25 2.14 1.20
N GLY A 374 -0.17 0.91 0.86
CA GLY A 374 0.69 -0.12 0.29
C GLY A 374 0.57 -1.48 1.01
N TRP A 375 1.52 -2.36 0.71
CA TRP A 375 1.57 -3.70 1.29
C TRP A 375 2.16 -3.71 2.70
N TYR A 376 1.59 -4.55 3.56
CA TYR A 376 2.00 -4.79 4.93
C TYR A 376 2.26 -6.27 5.14
N VAL A 377 3.31 -6.58 5.89
CA VAL A 377 3.54 -7.89 6.48
C VAL A 377 2.86 -7.90 7.85
N ALA A 378 1.81 -8.70 8.01
CA ALA A 378 1.32 -9.07 9.33
C ALA A 378 2.20 -10.18 9.88
N ALA A 379 2.90 -9.88 10.96
CA ALA A 379 3.80 -10.81 11.61
C ALA A 379 3.69 -10.72 13.13
N PHE A 380 3.85 -11.84 13.80
CA PHE A 380 4.02 -11.83 15.25
C PHE A 380 5.48 -11.46 15.57
N ASP A 381 5.67 -10.49 16.47
CA ASP A 381 7.00 -10.07 16.93
C ASP A 381 7.25 -10.69 18.33
N PRO A 382 8.08 -11.76 18.44
CA PRO A 382 8.35 -12.41 19.71
C PRO A 382 8.98 -11.50 20.76
N ALA A 383 9.69 -10.45 20.35
CA ALA A 383 10.29 -9.50 21.28
C ALA A 383 9.25 -8.54 21.90
N ARG A 384 8.07 -8.40 21.26
CA ARG A 384 6.96 -7.58 21.74
C ARG A 384 5.78 -8.38 22.26
N ASP A 385 5.79 -9.69 22.05
CA ASP A 385 4.71 -10.60 22.38
C ASP A 385 3.37 -10.14 21.80
N ASP A 386 3.39 -9.66 20.55
CA ASP A 386 2.27 -8.95 19.93
C ASP A 386 2.33 -9.03 18.41
N VAL A 387 1.16 -8.89 17.75
CA VAL A 387 1.06 -8.82 16.29
C VAL A 387 1.45 -7.42 15.82
N ARG A 388 2.27 -7.35 14.78
CA ARG A 388 2.74 -6.09 14.19
C ARG A 388 2.62 -6.10 12.68
N HIS A 389 2.34 -4.91 12.15
CA HIS A 389 2.19 -4.66 10.72
C HIS A 389 3.41 -3.87 10.22
N PHE A 390 4.24 -4.52 9.41
CA PHE A 390 5.44 -3.91 8.83
C PHE A 390 5.16 -3.53 7.39
N ARG A 391 5.30 -2.24 7.04
CA ARG A 391 5.17 -1.84 5.64
C ARG A 391 6.30 -2.41 4.80
N LEU A 392 5.95 -3.02 3.67
CA LEU A 392 6.88 -3.69 2.76
C LEU A 392 7.93 -2.71 2.21
N ASP A 393 7.48 -1.51 1.83
CA ASP A 393 8.33 -0.42 1.31
C ASP A 393 9.30 0.19 2.35
N ARG A 394 9.20 -0.21 3.62
CA ARG A 394 10.10 0.20 4.72
C ARG A 394 11.07 -0.88 5.18
N ILE A 395 10.97 -2.09 4.63
CA ILE A 395 11.88 -3.18 4.92
C ILE A 395 13.11 -3.04 4.01
N ARG A 396 14.25 -2.65 4.57
CA ARG A 396 15.51 -2.50 3.82
C ARG A 396 16.02 -3.86 3.36
N HIS A 397 16.12 -4.81 4.28
CA HIS A 397 16.49 -6.19 4.01
C HIS A 397 15.56 -7.15 4.75
N ALA A 398 15.34 -8.32 4.14
CA ALA A 398 14.70 -9.45 4.78
C ALA A 398 15.51 -10.73 4.54
N HIS A 399 15.75 -11.50 5.60
CA HIS A 399 16.45 -12.76 5.53
C HIS A 399 15.58 -13.87 6.14
N VAL A 400 15.34 -14.94 5.39
CA VAL A 400 14.55 -16.08 5.87
C VAL A 400 15.48 -17.00 6.66
N LEU A 401 15.09 -17.33 7.87
CA LEU A 401 15.83 -18.21 8.76
C LEU A 401 15.51 -19.69 8.49
N ASP A 402 16.33 -20.58 9.03
CA ASP A 402 16.07 -22.02 9.00
C ASP A 402 15.12 -22.45 10.12
N GLU A 403 15.04 -21.66 11.19
CA GLU A 403 14.07 -21.82 12.26
C GLU A 403 12.64 -21.68 11.75
N THR A 404 11.78 -22.56 12.23
CA THR A 404 10.34 -22.55 11.95
C THR A 404 9.53 -22.16 13.18
N PHE A 405 8.30 -21.70 12.96
CA PHE A 405 7.34 -21.38 14.01
C PHE A 405 6.05 -22.18 13.84
N GLU A 406 5.33 -22.36 14.96
CA GLU A 406 3.96 -22.85 14.93
C GLU A 406 2.99 -21.66 14.89
N ARG A 407 2.01 -21.72 14.00
CA ARG A 407 0.99 -20.66 13.89
C ARG A 407 0.15 -20.65 15.16
N ARG A 408 0.11 -19.50 15.82
CA ARG A 408 -0.69 -19.27 17.02
C ARG A 408 -2.17 -19.09 16.61
N PRO A 409 -3.10 -19.92 17.11
CA PRO A 409 -4.51 -19.84 16.72
C PRO A 409 -5.21 -18.54 17.15
N GLU A 410 -4.70 -17.88 18.18
CA GLU A 410 -5.17 -16.57 18.66
C GLU A 410 -4.70 -15.38 17.81
N VAL A 411 -3.69 -15.58 16.95
CA VAL A 411 -3.19 -14.55 16.05
C VAL A 411 -4.04 -14.54 14.78
N ASP A 412 -4.98 -13.60 14.71
CA ASP A 412 -5.68 -13.29 13.47
C ASP A 412 -4.91 -12.20 12.70
N PRO A 413 -4.18 -12.54 11.62
CA PRO A 413 -3.46 -11.57 10.81
C PRO A 413 -4.40 -10.59 10.09
N ALA A 414 -5.70 -10.88 10.00
CA ALA A 414 -6.73 -10.02 9.42
C ALA A 414 -7.50 -9.18 10.45
N ALA A 415 -7.43 -9.49 11.75
CA ALA A 415 -8.21 -8.81 12.81
C ALA A 415 -7.90 -7.30 12.89
N GLU A 416 -6.62 -6.93 12.85
CA GLU A 416 -6.21 -5.53 12.87
C GLU A 416 -6.31 -4.83 11.50
N VAL A 417 -6.63 -5.58 10.44
CA VAL A 417 -6.89 -5.01 9.09
C VAL A 417 -8.24 -4.29 9.06
N ALA A 418 -9.10 -4.46 10.07
CA ALA A 418 -10.23 -3.58 10.28
C ALA A 418 -9.84 -2.22 10.90
N GLY A 419 -8.59 -2.05 11.34
CA GLY A 419 -8.06 -0.83 11.95
C GLY A 419 -7.36 0.12 10.97
N TRP A 420 -6.36 0.85 11.47
CA TRP A 420 -5.67 1.93 10.74
C TRP A 420 -5.11 1.57 9.35
N PRO A 421 -4.67 0.34 9.03
CA PRO A 421 -4.18 0.03 7.69
C PRO A 421 -5.28 0.13 6.60
N ARG A 422 -6.56 0.02 7.00
CA ARG A 422 -7.74 0.09 6.12
C ARG A 422 -8.55 1.38 6.30
N THR A 423 -8.71 1.85 7.54
CA THR A 423 -9.48 3.08 7.85
C THR A 423 -8.61 4.34 7.85
N GLY A 424 -7.30 4.20 8.10
CA GLY A 424 -6.41 5.33 8.43
C GLY A 424 -6.56 5.83 9.87
N GLU A 425 -7.44 5.22 10.67
CA GLU A 425 -7.80 5.70 12.01
C GLU A 425 -7.17 4.80 13.09
N LEU A 426 -6.40 5.42 13.99
CA LEU A 426 -5.76 4.73 15.12
C LEU A 426 -6.64 4.79 16.37
N PRO A 427 -6.77 3.71 17.16
CA PRO A 427 -7.58 3.69 18.39
C PRO A 427 -7.19 4.71 19.47
N ALA A 428 -5.98 5.30 19.37
CA ALA A 428 -5.46 6.34 20.25
C ALA A 428 -5.18 7.67 19.52
N SER A 429 -5.86 7.92 18.40
CA SER A 429 -5.64 9.13 17.60
C SER A 429 -6.14 10.39 18.29
N ARG A 430 -5.29 11.41 18.32
CA ARG A 430 -5.68 12.80 18.58
C ARG A 430 -6.26 13.37 17.28
N SER A 431 -7.15 14.35 17.39
CA SER A 431 -7.65 15.10 16.23
C SER A 431 -6.92 16.43 16.12
N ALA A 432 -6.47 16.78 14.91
CA ALA A 432 -5.94 18.09 14.58
C ALA A 432 -6.93 18.85 13.68
N ARG A 433 -7.19 20.11 14.02
CA ARG A 433 -7.91 21.04 13.15
C ARG A 433 -6.92 21.67 12.19
N VAL A 434 -7.12 21.43 10.90
CA VAL A 434 -6.21 21.85 9.83
C VAL A 434 -6.96 22.77 8.87
N TRP A 435 -6.45 23.98 8.70
CA TRP A 435 -6.88 24.89 7.65
C TRP A 435 -6.29 24.45 6.31
N VAL A 436 -7.10 24.50 5.27
CA VAL A 436 -6.75 24.14 3.90
C VAL A 436 -6.97 25.36 3.01
N SER A 437 -5.96 25.71 2.21
CA SER A 437 -6.05 26.86 1.31
C SER A 437 -7.18 26.70 0.28
N PRO A 438 -7.73 27.82 -0.26
CA PRO A 438 -8.79 27.76 -1.26
C PRO A 438 -8.42 26.93 -2.50
N ASP A 439 -7.14 27.00 -2.90
CA ASP A 439 -6.61 26.24 -4.03
C ASP A 439 -6.64 24.73 -3.77
N ARG A 440 -6.57 24.31 -2.50
CA ARG A 440 -6.55 22.89 -2.12
C ARG A 440 -7.87 22.38 -1.55
N ALA A 441 -8.77 23.28 -1.14
CA ALA A 441 -10.07 22.98 -0.54
C ALA A 441 -10.88 21.95 -1.34
N ARG A 442 -10.91 22.06 -2.68
CA ARG A 442 -11.62 21.11 -3.54
C ARG A 442 -11.10 19.68 -3.42
N TRP A 443 -9.79 19.48 -3.33
CA TRP A 443 -9.18 18.14 -3.24
C TRP A 443 -9.39 17.54 -1.85
N GLU A 444 -9.30 18.36 -0.81
CA GLU A 444 -9.47 17.90 0.57
C GLU A 444 -10.89 17.49 0.89
N ARG A 445 -11.88 18.15 0.29
CA ARG A 445 -13.30 17.75 0.40
C ARG A 445 -13.58 16.33 -0.10
N GLU A 446 -12.80 15.83 -1.06
CA GLU A 446 -12.93 14.45 -1.57
C GLU A 446 -12.24 13.42 -0.65
N ARG A 447 -11.32 13.85 0.22
CA ARG A 447 -10.44 12.98 1.01
C ARG A 447 -10.77 12.93 2.50
N ARG A 448 -11.35 14.00 3.04
CA ARG A 448 -11.52 14.21 4.47
C ARG A 448 -12.90 14.79 4.80
N THR A 449 -13.34 14.56 6.03
CA THR A 449 -14.57 15.15 6.56
C THR A 449 -14.35 16.63 6.82
N ILE A 450 -15.14 17.48 6.17
CA ILE A 450 -15.05 18.94 6.32
C ILE A 450 -15.77 19.38 7.58
N ALA A 451 -15.07 20.12 8.44
CA ALA A 451 -15.63 20.70 9.65
C ALA A 451 -16.22 22.09 9.40
N GLU A 452 -15.53 22.93 8.62
CA GLU A 452 -15.96 24.30 8.34
C GLU A 452 -15.64 24.73 6.91
N GLU A 453 -16.56 25.44 6.27
CA GLU A 453 -16.34 26.12 4.99
C GLU A 453 -16.17 27.62 5.24
N LEU A 454 -15.05 28.18 4.78
CA LEU A 454 -14.69 29.56 5.04
C LEU A 454 -15.14 30.47 3.88
N GLN A 455 -15.41 31.74 4.20
CA GLN A 455 -15.94 32.70 3.22
C GLN A 455 -14.98 33.02 2.06
N ASP A 456 -13.68 32.81 2.24
CA ASP A 456 -12.63 32.99 1.24
C ASP A 456 -12.43 31.75 0.35
N GLY A 457 -13.26 30.70 0.52
CA GLY A 457 -13.17 29.45 -0.21
C GLY A 457 -12.19 28.44 0.38
N ALA A 458 -11.50 28.79 1.47
CA ALA A 458 -10.74 27.84 2.27
C ALA A 458 -11.67 26.93 3.07
N LEU A 459 -11.11 25.89 3.69
CA LEU A 459 -11.87 25.02 4.59
C LEU A 459 -11.07 24.63 5.82
N VAL A 460 -11.76 24.18 6.86
CA VAL A 460 -11.14 23.52 8.02
C VAL A 460 -11.58 22.07 8.02
N THR A 461 -10.62 21.17 8.13
CA THR A 461 -10.83 19.72 8.24
C THR A 461 -10.31 19.22 9.58
N GLU A 462 -10.85 18.11 10.04
CA GLU A 462 -10.28 17.35 11.15
C GLU A 462 -9.43 16.20 10.62
N VAL A 463 -8.24 16.02 11.21
CA VAL A 463 -7.27 14.99 10.83
C VAL A 463 -6.92 14.18 12.07
N ALA A 464 -7.28 12.90 12.07
CA ALA A 464 -6.84 11.97 13.09
C ALA A 464 -5.34 11.67 12.94
N PHE A 465 -4.58 11.76 14.02
CA PHE A 465 -3.14 11.47 14.06
C PHE A 465 -2.74 10.84 15.40
N ALA A 466 -1.83 9.87 15.40
CA ALA A 466 -1.29 9.29 16.64
C ALA A 466 0.05 9.92 17.04
N GLY A 467 0.93 10.18 16.08
CA GLY A 467 2.23 10.83 16.28
C GLY A 467 2.30 12.16 15.55
N ALA A 468 2.86 13.18 16.20
CA ALA A 468 2.98 14.52 15.61
C ALA A 468 3.82 14.52 14.32
N ASP A 469 4.83 13.65 14.22
CA ASP A 469 5.72 13.58 13.04
C ASP A 469 4.99 13.18 11.76
N TRP A 470 3.98 12.31 11.88
CA TRP A 470 3.14 11.96 10.74
C TRP A 470 2.34 13.18 10.25
N LEU A 471 1.70 13.90 11.17
CA LEU A 471 0.94 15.10 10.83
C LEU A 471 1.85 16.18 10.22
N VAL A 472 3.07 16.33 10.75
CA VAL A 472 4.05 17.25 10.20
C VAL A 472 4.37 16.90 8.75
N ARG A 473 4.64 15.63 8.43
CA ARG A 473 4.90 15.19 7.04
C ARG A 473 3.72 15.43 6.12
N GLU A 474 2.51 15.16 6.58
CA GLU A 474 1.28 15.42 5.80
C GLU A 474 1.13 16.91 5.48
N VAL A 475 1.37 17.79 6.46
CA VAL A 475 1.29 19.24 6.28
C VAL A 475 2.39 19.76 5.35
N LEU A 476 3.62 19.26 5.50
CA LEU A 476 4.76 19.62 4.64
C LEU A 476 4.56 19.17 3.18
N THR A 477 3.91 18.03 2.94
CA THR A 477 3.62 17.54 1.58
C THR A 477 2.78 18.54 0.78
N GLU A 478 1.96 19.35 1.45
CA GLU A 478 1.13 20.38 0.81
C GLU A 478 1.81 21.75 0.68
N ILE A 479 3.11 21.84 0.97
CA ILE A 479 4.00 22.98 0.67
C ILE A 479 3.45 24.35 1.08
N GLY A 480 2.78 24.39 2.24
CA GLY A 480 2.21 25.59 2.83
C GLY A 480 0.70 25.67 2.78
N ASP A 481 0.01 24.87 1.96
CA ASP A 481 -1.46 24.94 1.81
C ASP A 481 -2.26 24.24 2.91
N LEU A 482 -1.57 23.61 3.85
CA LEU A 482 -2.14 23.14 5.09
C LEU A 482 -1.54 23.92 6.26
N VAL A 483 -2.39 24.30 7.22
CA VAL A 483 -1.97 24.95 8.46
C VAL A 483 -2.63 24.28 9.65
N VAL A 484 -1.84 23.76 10.58
CA VAL A 484 -2.35 23.22 11.84
C VAL A 484 -2.81 24.37 12.71
N LEU A 485 -4.11 24.41 13.01
CA LEU A 485 -4.70 25.39 13.93
C LEU A 485 -4.57 24.88 15.37
N GLU A 486 -4.97 23.64 15.60
CA GLU A 486 -4.95 22.96 16.89
C GLU A 486 -4.60 21.48 16.66
N PRO A 487 -3.93 20.80 17.61
CA PRO A 487 -3.45 21.32 18.89
C PRO A 487 -2.12 22.10 18.75
N GLY A 488 -1.83 22.98 19.72
CA GLY A 488 -0.71 23.91 19.65
C GLY A 488 0.68 23.26 19.61
N ASP A 489 0.85 22.10 20.26
CA ASP A 489 2.08 21.31 20.23
C ASP A 489 2.37 20.74 18.84
N ALA A 490 1.33 20.29 18.12
CA ALA A 490 1.47 19.81 16.75
C ALA A 490 1.81 20.95 15.79
N ARG A 491 1.15 22.10 15.94
CA ARG A 491 1.45 23.34 15.19
C ARG A 491 2.90 23.76 15.39
N GLU A 492 3.36 23.74 16.63
CA GLU A 492 4.73 24.08 17.03
C GLU A 492 5.76 23.09 16.46
N SER A 493 5.40 21.80 16.34
CA SER A 493 6.25 20.82 15.65
C SER A 493 6.40 21.07 14.15
N VAL A 494 5.34 21.48 13.45
CA VAL A 494 5.45 21.88 12.04
C VAL A 494 6.38 23.08 11.89
N ARG A 495 6.22 24.10 12.74
CA ARG A 495 7.09 25.30 12.75
C ARG A 495 8.56 24.92 12.91
N ARG A 496 8.88 24.10 13.92
CA ARG A 496 10.26 23.69 14.21
C ARG A 496 10.91 22.94 13.06
N VAL A 497 10.18 22.01 12.42
CA VAL A 497 10.70 21.27 11.28
C VAL A 497 10.93 22.21 10.09
N ALA A 498 9.98 23.11 9.79
CA ALA A 498 10.16 24.12 8.74
C ALA A 498 11.38 25.02 9.00
N GLU A 499 11.63 25.43 10.26
CA GLU A 499 12.83 26.19 10.63
C GLU A 499 14.11 25.38 10.40
N GLY A 500 14.12 24.10 10.80
CA GLY A 500 15.25 23.19 10.55
C GLY A 500 15.58 23.08 9.06
N LEU A 501 14.56 22.98 8.20
CA LEU A 501 14.74 22.91 6.75
C LEU A 501 15.34 24.19 6.13
N LEU A 502 15.15 25.37 6.74
CA LEU A 502 15.71 26.64 6.25
C LEU A 502 17.16 26.88 6.66
N THR A 503 17.60 26.22 7.74
CA THR A 503 18.98 26.35 8.24
C THR A 503 20.00 25.54 7.43
N ARG A 504 19.51 24.68 6.52
CA ARG A 504 20.31 23.98 5.52
C ARG A 504 20.26 24.74 4.19
#